data_AF-A0A920FJL4-F1
#
_entry.id   AF-A0A920FJL4-F1
#
_cell.length_a   1.000
_cell.length_b   1.000
_cell.length_c   1.000
_cell.angle_alpha   90.00
_cell.angle_beta   90.00
_cell.angle_gamma   90.00
#
_symmetry.space_group_name_H-M   'P 1'
#
loop_
_entity.id
_entity.type
_entity.pdbx_description
1 polymer ?
#
loop_
_entity_poly.entity_id
_entity_poly.type
_entity_poly.pdbx_seq_one_letter_code
_entity_poly.pdbx_strand_id
1 'polypeptide(L)'
;MNMIALHTGFNQSGAVIVLQMNDFDYQMSQIAQIVESNNAKILGFYTESLPDSNQLRVTIKLNQSKLGPVLQTFSRYDYHIYEIFTDDETTNEYQDRYDHLMNYLNIDL
;
A
#
# COMPACT_ATOMS: atom_id res chain seq x y z
N MET A 1 19.05 -10.86 -17.01
CA MET A 1 17.78 -11.14 -16.32
C MET A 1 17.71 -10.57 -14.89
N ASN A 2 18.63 -9.70 -14.44
CA ASN A 2 18.66 -9.23 -13.04
C ASN A 2 18.75 -7.70 -12.85
N MET A 3 18.53 -6.92 -13.91
CA MET A 3 18.59 -5.45 -13.83
C MET A 3 17.28 -4.86 -13.29
N ILE A 4 16.15 -5.51 -13.58
CA ILE A 4 14.82 -5.09 -13.12
C ILE A 4 14.71 -5.21 -11.59
N ALA A 5 15.11 -6.34 -11.00
CA ALA A 5 15.07 -6.55 -9.54
C ALA A 5 15.97 -5.60 -8.74
N LEU A 6 17.09 -5.15 -9.33
CA LEU A 6 18.00 -4.15 -8.75
C LEU A 6 17.40 -2.74 -8.78
N HIS A 7 16.64 -2.39 -9.81
CA HIS A 7 16.03 -1.06 -9.97
C HIS A 7 14.64 -0.93 -9.32
N THR A 8 13.95 -2.03 -9.04
CA THR A 8 12.61 -2.03 -8.43
C THR A 8 12.63 -1.98 -6.89
N GLY A 9 13.82 -2.01 -6.26
CA GLY A 9 13.95 -2.00 -4.79
C GLY A 9 13.46 -3.29 -4.13
N PHE A 10 13.19 -4.37 -4.87
CA PHE A 10 12.73 -5.65 -4.30
C PHE A 10 13.77 -6.34 -3.39
N ASN A 11 15.06 -6.04 -3.57
CA ASN A 11 16.13 -6.51 -2.67
C ASN A 11 16.29 -5.63 -1.41
N GLN A 12 15.56 -4.51 -1.30
CA GLN A 12 15.61 -3.66 -0.11
C GLN A 12 14.50 -4.06 0.86
N SER A 13 14.87 -4.18 2.14
CA SER A 13 13.93 -4.48 3.20
C SER A 13 12.84 -3.40 3.31
N GLY A 14 11.61 -3.82 3.53
CA GLY A 14 10.46 -2.97 3.74
C GLY A 14 9.16 -3.71 3.48
N ALA A 15 8.23 -3.04 2.80
CA ALA A 15 6.92 -3.62 2.53
C ALA A 15 6.33 -3.08 1.23
N VAL A 16 5.40 -3.83 0.66
CA VAL A 16 4.62 -3.48 -0.53
C VAL A 16 3.17 -3.30 -0.13
N ILE A 17 2.55 -2.24 -0.61
CA ILE A 17 1.12 -1.99 -0.51
C ILE A 17 0.55 -2.00 -1.92
N VAL A 18 -0.54 -2.71 -2.13
CA VAL A 18 -1.32 -2.66 -3.37
C VAL A 18 -2.64 -1.97 -3.06
N LEU A 19 -2.89 -0.83 -3.70
CA LEU A 19 -4.16 -0.12 -3.65
C LEU A 19 -4.98 -0.47 -4.89
N GLN A 20 -6.30 -0.60 -4.75
CA GLN A 20 -7.21 -0.75 -5.88
C GLN A 20 -8.22 0.40 -5.87
N MET A 21 -8.36 1.10 -7.00
CA MET A 21 -9.23 2.27 -7.14
C MET A 21 -9.78 2.37 -8.56
N ASN A 22 -10.72 3.27 -8.82
CA ASN A 22 -11.06 3.59 -10.20
C ASN A 22 -9.94 4.43 -10.82
N ASP A 23 -9.71 4.25 -12.12
CA ASP A 23 -8.69 5.00 -12.86
C ASP A 23 -8.90 6.53 -12.79
N PHE A 24 -10.16 6.98 -12.76
CA PHE A 24 -10.51 8.39 -12.60
C PHE A 24 -10.15 8.98 -11.23
N ASP A 25 -10.09 8.15 -10.19
CA ASP A 25 -9.80 8.59 -8.82
C ASP A 25 -8.29 8.64 -8.54
N TYR A 26 -7.47 8.11 -9.46
CA TYR A 26 -6.03 8.00 -9.30
C TYR A 26 -5.33 9.36 -9.24
N GLN A 27 -4.61 9.61 -8.14
CA GLN A 27 -3.75 10.78 -7.97
C GLN A 27 -2.41 10.39 -7.32
N MET A 28 -1.38 10.23 -8.15
CA MET A 28 -0.02 9.86 -7.70
C MET A 28 0.52 10.80 -6.61
N SER A 29 0.29 12.11 -6.76
CA SER A 29 0.77 13.12 -5.82
C SER A 29 0.14 12.97 -4.43
N GLN A 30 -1.15 12.62 -4.34
CA GLN A 30 -1.82 12.41 -3.07
C GLN A 30 -1.29 11.16 -2.37
N ILE A 31 -1.11 10.07 -3.12
CA ILE A 31 -0.51 8.83 -2.61
C ILE A 31 0.90 9.10 -2.09
N ALA A 32 1.73 9.81 -2.87
CA ALA A 32 3.08 10.19 -2.45
C ALA A 32 3.08 11.04 -1.18
N GLN A 33 2.20 12.05 -1.11
CA GLN A 33 2.08 12.91 0.07
C GLN A 33 1.67 12.13 1.33
N ILE A 34 0.73 11.18 1.21
CA ILE A 34 0.32 10.31 2.33
C ILE A 34 1.51 9.48 2.81
N VAL A 35 2.26 8.88 1.90
CA VAL A 35 3.42 8.06 2.24
C VAL A 35 4.52 8.89 2.92
N GLU A 36 4.89 10.02 2.33
CA GLU A 36 5.97 10.88 2.82
C GLU A 36 5.62 11.59 4.13
N SER A 37 4.36 12.01 4.32
CA SER A 37 3.89 12.59 5.59
C SER A 37 3.89 11.60 6.76
N ASN A 38 3.87 10.30 6.45
CA ASN A 38 4.05 9.22 7.41
C ASN A 38 5.51 8.77 7.55
N ASN A 39 6.47 9.62 7.18
CA ASN A 39 7.93 9.39 7.27
C ASN A 39 8.43 8.13 6.53
N ALA A 40 7.67 7.66 5.54
CA ALA A 40 8.04 6.56 4.67
C ALA A 40 8.65 7.09 3.36
N LYS A 41 9.47 6.28 2.69
CA LYS A 41 9.99 6.58 1.35
C LYS A 41 9.45 5.57 0.34
N ILE A 42 9.01 6.08 -0.80
CA ILE A 42 8.64 5.26 -1.96
C ILE A 42 9.92 4.81 -2.67
N LEU A 43 10.12 3.50 -2.76
CA LEU A 43 11.22 2.87 -3.49
C LEU A 43 10.81 2.40 -4.88
N GLY A 44 9.52 2.09 -5.05
CA GLY A 44 8.94 1.67 -6.31
C GLY A 44 7.47 2.04 -6.36
N PHE A 45 7.00 2.43 -7.54
CA PHE A 45 5.62 2.82 -7.79
C PHE A 45 5.22 2.31 -9.17
N TYR A 46 4.22 1.45 -9.22
CA TYR A 46 3.78 0.79 -10.44
C TYR A 46 2.26 0.85 -10.53
N THR A 47 1.74 1.05 -11.73
CA THR A 47 0.31 1.04 -12.00
C THR A 47 -0.02 -0.07 -13.00
N GLU A 48 -1.12 -0.76 -12.77
CA GLU A 48 -1.66 -1.81 -13.63
C GLU A 48 -3.15 -1.54 -13.84
N SER A 49 -3.56 -1.32 -15.09
CA SER A 49 -4.98 -1.26 -15.44
C SER A 49 -5.55 -2.68 -15.47
N LEU A 50 -6.69 -2.88 -14.81
CA LEU A 50 -7.37 -4.16 -14.80
C LEU A 50 -8.20 -4.31 -16.08
N PRO A 51 -7.93 -5.33 -16.93
CA PRO A 51 -8.66 -5.53 -18.19
C PRO A 51 -10.17 -5.57 -17.98
N ASP A 52 -10.91 -5.04 -18.96
CA ASP A 52 -12.38 -5.03 -18.97
C ASP A 52 -13.02 -4.34 -17.75
N SER A 53 -12.28 -3.46 -17.06
CA SER A 53 -12.76 -2.66 -15.93
C SER A 53 -12.21 -1.23 -15.98
N ASN A 54 -12.88 -0.29 -15.30
CA ASN A 54 -12.36 1.05 -15.06
C ASN A 54 -11.49 1.11 -13.79
N GLN A 55 -10.90 -0.01 -13.39
CA GLN A 55 -10.13 -0.12 -12.16
C GLN A 55 -8.63 -0.15 -12.44
N LEU A 56 -7.89 0.40 -11.49
CA LEU A 56 -6.45 0.51 -11.47
C LEU A 56 -5.92 -0.12 -10.19
N ARG A 57 -4.84 -0.89 -10.29
CA ARG A 57 -4.01 -1.28 -9.16
C ARG A 57 -2.77 -0.41 -9.11
N VAL A 58 -2.45 0.09 -7.92
CA VAL A 58 -1.26 0.87 -7.64
C VAL A 58 -0.41 0.10 -6.64
N THR A 59 0.74 -0.38 -7.07
CA THR A 59 1.70 -1.12 -6.24
C THR A 59 2.81 -0.20 -5.78
N ILE A 60 2.99 -0.10 -4.47
CA ILE A 60 3.90 0.84 -3.82
C ILE A 60 4.88 0.05 -2.95
N LYS A 61 6.16 0.02 -3.32
CA LYS A 61 7.23 -0.51 -2.45
C LYS A 61 7.73 0.62 -1.56
N LEU A 62 7.76 0.37 -0.26
CA LEU A 62 8.23 1.28 0.78
C LEU A 62 9.51 0.76 1.44
N ASN A 63 10.30 1.68 2.00
CA ASN A 63 11.55 1.39 2.70
C ASN A 63 11.40 0.92 4.16
N GLN A 64 10.17 0.65 4.62
CA GLN A 64 9.88 0.26 5.99
C GLN A 64 8.82 -0.84 6.07
N SER A 65 8.99 -1.76 7.03
CA SER A 65 8.06 -2.87 7.27
C SER A 65 6.89 -2.49 8.18
N LYS A 66 7.08 -1.48 9.05
CA LYS A 66 6.04 -1.00 9.98
C LYS A 66 5.05 -0.09 9.25
N LEU A 67 4.00 -0.68 8.70
CA LEU A 67 3.05 0.03 7.83
C LEU A 67 1.87 0.69 8.56
N GLY A 68 1.65 0.43 9.84
CA GLY A 68 0.46 0.89 10.59
C GLY A 68 0.05 2.34 10.35
N PRO A 69 0.94 3.34 10.49
CA PRO A 69 0.60 4.75 10.25
C PRO A 69 0.18 5.06 8.81
N VAL A 70 0.88 4.48 7.83
CA VAL A 70 0.60 4.64 6.40
C VAL A 70 -0.77 4.03 6.06
N LEU A 71 -1.03 2.80 6.52
CA LEU A 71 -2.31 2.10 6.28
C LEU A 71 -3.48 2.85 6.93
N GLN A 72 -3.30 3.34 8.15
CA GLN A 72 -4.32 4.14 8.83
C GLN A 72 -4.62 5.41 8.05
N THR A 73 -3.61 6.09 7.51
CA THR A 73 -3.83 7.31 6.73
C THR A 73 -4.51 7.00 5.40
N PHE A 74 -4.10 5.95 4.68
CA PHE A 74 -4.81 5.52 3.47
C PHE A 74 -6.28 5.24 3.73
N SER A 75 -6.60 4.52 4.81
CA SER A 75 -7.98 4.25 5.20
C SER A 75 -8.78 5.53 5.50
N ARG A 76 -8.17 6.57 6.10
CA ARG A 76 -8.84 7.87 6.35
C ARG A 76 -9.12 8.66 5.07
N TYR A 77 -8.38 8.39 4.00
CA TYR A 77 -8.56 8.99 2.68
C TYR A 77 -9.41 8.08 1.77
N ASP A 78 -10.08 7.08 2.34
CA ASP A 78 -10.95 6.13 1.64
C ASP A 78 -10.25 5.31 0.54
N TYR A 79 -8.93 5.11 0.67
CA TYR A 79 -8.22 4.19 -0.21
C TYR A 79 -8.52 2.74 0.16
N HIS A 80 -8.90 1.94 -0.84
CA HIS A 80 -9.07 0.50 -0.68
C HIS A 80 -7.70 -0.22 -0.81
N ILE A 81 -7.27 -0.80 0.29
CA ILE A 81 -6.05 -1.62 0.36
C ILE A 81 -6.42 -3.02 -0.12
N TYR A 82 -5.87 -3.41 -1.28
CA TYR A 82 -6.11 -4.71 -1.90
C TYR A 82 -5.20 -5.79 -1.31
N GLU A 83 -3.92 -5.47 -1.11
CA GLU A 83 -2.93 -6.44 -0.62
C GLU A 83 -1.74 -5.76 0.07
N ILE A 84 -1.13 -6.47 1.02
CA ILE A 84 0.04 -6.02 1.76
C ILE A 84 1.07 -7.15 1.81
N PHE A 85 2.32 -6.85 1.48
CA PHE A 85 3.45 -7.76 1.65
C PHE A 85 4.49 -7.11 2.54
N THR A 86 5.04 -7.84 3.50
CA THR A 86 6.13 -7.36 4.35
C THR A 86 7.22 -8.42 4.43
N ASP A 87 8.47 -7.96 4.57
CA ASP A 87 9.62 -8.86 4.64
C ASP A 87 9.75 -9.59 5.99
N ASP A 88 8.93 -9.24 6.98
CA ASP A 88 8.81 -10.00 8.24
C ASP A 88 7.79 -11.15 8.05
N GLU A 89 8.05 -12.36 8.55
CA GLU A 89 7.20 -13.57 8.46
C GLU A 89 5.79 -13.44 9.11
N THR A 90 5.34 -12.22 9.40
CA THR A 90 4.13 -11.87 10.15
C THR A 90 3.00 -11.37 9.23
N THR A 91 2.91 -11.87 7.99
CA THR A 91 1.83 -11.53 7.04
C THR A 91 0.43 -11.70 7.66
N ASN A 92 0.23 -12.69 8.54
CA ASN A 92 -1.05 -12.90 9.24
C ASN A 92 -1.31 -11.87 10.36
N GLU A 93 -0.32 -11.53 11.19
CA GLU A 93 -0.56 -10.65 12.34
C GLU A 93 -0.91 -9.21 11.92
N TYR A 94 -0.38 -8.72 10.80
CA TYR A 94 -0.72 -7.38 10.32
C TYR A 94 -2.12 -7.30 9.70
N GLN A 95 -2.52 -8.34 8.96
CA GLN A 95 -3.89 -8.44 8.44
C GLN A 95 -4.89 -8.54 9.59
N ASP A 96 -4.63 -9.40 10.58
CA ASP A 96 -5.49 -9.55 11.75
C ASP A 96 -5.59 -8.23 12.55
N ARG A 97 -4.48 -7.51 12.74
CA ARG A 97 -4.50 -6.21 13.45
C ARG A 97 -5.18 -5.11 12.63
N TYR A 98 -5.06 -5.13 11.31
CA TYR A 98 -5.79 -4.23 10.43
C TYR A 98 -7.29 -4.51 10.53
N ASP A 99 -7.71 -5.77 10.42
CA ASP A 99 -9.10 -6.18 10.53
C ASP A 99 -9.66 -5.83 11.93
N HIS A 100 -8.88 -6.02 13.00
CA HIS A 100 -9.26 -5.58 14.34
C HIS A 100 -9.43 -4.06 14.44
N LEU A 101 -8.54 -3.29 13.82
CA LEU A 101 -8.65 -1.83 13.77
C LEU A 101 -9.90 -1.38 13.00
N MET A 102 -10.18 -1.98 11.84
CA MET A 102 -11.35 -1.67 11.02
C MET A 102 -12.65 -2.05 11.71
N ASN A 103 -12.68 -3.21 12.39
CA ASN A 103 -13.81 -3.63 13.20
C ASN A 103 -14.07 -2.66 14.37
N TYR A 104 -13.01 -2.18 15.04
CA TYR A 104 -13.15 -1.19 16.11
C TYR A 104 -13.73 0.13 15.60
N LEU A 105 -13.30 0.59 14.41
CA LEU A 105 -13.79 1.84 13.80
C LEU A 105 -15.23 1.74 13.28
N ASN A 106 -15.69 0.54 12.90
CA ASN A 106 -17.07 0.31 12.43
C ASN A 106 -18.11 0.18 13.55
N ILE A 107 -17.70 -0.02 14.81
CA ILE A 107 -18.62 -0.23 15.94
C ILE A 107 -19.26 1.09 16.43
N ASP A 108 -18.71 2.25 16.08
CA ASP A 108 -19.22 3.58 16.47
C ASP A 108 -19.99 4.32 15.34
N LEU A 109 -20.57 3.59 14.38
CA LEU A 109 -21.44 4.12 13.31
C LEU A 109 -22.83 3.46 13.28
#